data_AF-A0A1G2ENX4-F1
#
_entry.id   AF-A0A1G2ENX4-F1
#
_cell.length_a   1.000
_cell.length_b   1.000
_cell.length_c   1.000
_cell.angle_alpha   90.00
_cell.angle_beta   90.00
_cell.angle_gamma   90.00
#
_symmetry.space_group_name_H-M   'P 1'
#
loop_
_entity.id
_entity.type
_entity.pdbx_description
1 polymer ?
#
loop_
_entity_poly.entity_id
_entity_poly.type
_entity_poly.pdbx_seq_one_letter_code
_entity_poly.pdbx_strand_id
1 'polypeptide(L)'
;MADLSIVIPSRNEMFLARTIENILSNIEGDTEIIAVLDGAWAEPRIVDNPKVTVLHYSESIGQRAAANQAVKLSKAKYVMKCDAHCAFDKAFDVKMLEAIKDHHDWTMVPVMKNLHAFDWVCPEGHRRYQGPSGPCQVCGKETKRDILWQAKPSPNSVSYCFDSTPHFQYFGAYAKRPEGQGEITETMSLQGSCWMLTREKYWELDICDENFGSLGSQGIEVAVKTWLSGGRVTVNKKTWYAHLFRTQGGDFSFPYPIKGSDQEKAKTFARDLFFNNKWPLQKRPLSWLVEKFWPVPGWTDEDLKKLKANTFRFSGSDNNQKPAESEPVEALEDNLANKIIYHANEPTKRIIYYTDNALKLKIASNVQRQLAKISAEKGISITSSSVKKMAFGQASVNLPDLKPGSLTTLKLILNGLENCDAEIVFLCANNVLYHQSHFDFTPPDKNTIYYNQNVWFLRTTDGHALHYDANQLSGLCGHRDTLISYFKKTLAELKIGIWRSEGVNIDIRYEANKNQIRWRKDQFRNQKYTNVWTESDTEIPDWGKITDLLKTLV
;
A
#
# COMPACT_ATOMS: atom_id res chain seq x y z
N MET A 1 -26.00 33.50 11.94
CA MET A 1 -24.75 33.28 11.19
C MET A 1 -24.38 31.86 11.52
N ALA A 2 -24.06 31.03 10.53
CA ALA A 2 -23.75 29.63 10.77
C ALA A 2 -22.65 29.45 11.82
N ASP A 3 -22.80 28.44 12.67
CA ASP A 3 -21.78 28.02 13.64
C ASP A 3 -20.64 27.28 12.93
N LEU A 4 -21.01 26.47 11.92
CA LEU A 4 -20.10 25.67 11.12
C LEU A 4 -20.22 26.00 9.62
N SER A 5 -19.08 26.13 8.95
CA SER A 5 -19.01 26.17 7.49
C SER A 5 -18.28 24.95 6.95
N ILE A 6 -18.98 24.15 6.14
CA ILE A 6 -18.40 23.02 5.45
C ILE A 6 -17.87 23.47 4.09
N VAL A 7 -16.55 23.39 3.91
CA VAL A 7 -15.87 23.80 2.68
C VAL A 7 -15.52 22.59 1.83
N ILE A 8 -15.92 22.61 0.56
CA ILE A 8 -15.76 21.47 -0.36
C ILE A 8 -15.00 21.92 -1.62
N PRO A 9 -13.65 21.89 -1.61
CA PRO A 9 -12.88 22.09 -2.83
C PRO A 9 -13.09 20.89 -3.77
N SER A 10 -13.52 21.15 -5.00
CA SER A 10 -13.89 20.13 -5.97
C SER A 10 -13.36 20.46 -7.36
N ARG A 11 -12.89 19.44 -8.08
CA ARG A 11 -12.45 19.56 -9.47
C ARG A 11 -12.94 18.37 -10.26
N ASN A 12 -13.77 18.61 -11.27
CA ASN A 12 -14.33 17.58 -12.15
C ASN A 12 -14.99 16.40 -11.39
N GLU A 13 -15.52 16.64 -10.19
CA GLU A 13 -16.07 15.57 -9.36
C GLU A 13 -17.56 15.36 -9.65
N MET A 14 -17.90 14.19 -10.19
CA MET A 14 -19.27 13.87 -10.52
C MET A 14 -20.15 13.59 -9.29
N PHE A 15 -19.54 13.30 -8.15
CA PHE A 15 -20.26 13.02 -6.90
C PHE A 15 -20.45 14.25 -6.01
N LEU A 16 -20.07 15.46 -6.46
CA LEU A 16 -20.17 16.66 -5.65
C LEU A 16 -21.62 16.96 -5.24
N ALA A 17 -22.55 16.97 -6.19
CA ALA A 17 -23.97 17.23 -5.90
C ALA A 17 -24.52 16.21 -4.89
N ARG A 18 -24.15 14.93 -5.04
CA ARG A 18 -24.55 13.85 -4.13
C ARG A 18 -23.98 14.02 -2.72
N THR A 19 -22.73 14.48 -2.61
CA THR A 19 -22.10 14.79 -1.31
C THR A 19 -22.83 15.94 -0.62
N ILE A 20 -23.17 17.01 -1.35
CA ILE A 20 -23.93 18.16 -0.82
C ILE A 20 -25.33 17.72 -0.36
N GLU A 21 -26.05 16.94 -1.17
CA GLU A 21 -27.36 16.37 -0.79
C GLU A 21 -27.27 15.52 0.49
N ASN A 22 -26.22 14.70 0.59
CA ASN A 22 -26.01 13.88 1.77
C ASN A 22 -25.71 14.72 3.01
N ILE A 23 -24.91 15.78 2.90
CA ILE A 23 -24.69 16.72 4.01
C ILE A 23 -26.00 17.38 4.40
N LEU A 24 -26.73 17.98 3.46
CA LEU A 24 -27.98 18.70 3.72
C LEU A 24 -29.05 17.83 4.41
N SER A 25 -29.12 16.54 4.05
CA SER A 25 -30.06 15.60 4.67
C SER A 25 -29.64 15.14 6.07
N ASN A 26 -28.36 15.26 6.42
CA ASN A 26 -27.80 14.77 7.68
C ASN A 26 -27.45 15.86 8.69
N ILE A 27 -27.30 17.12 8.29
CA ILE A 27 -27.07 18.23 9.23
C ILE A 27 -28.31 18.54 10.07
N GLU A 28 -28.09 18.93 11.33
CA GLU A 28 -29.14 19.41 12.24
C GLU A 28 -28.78 20.76 12.89
N GLY A 29 -27.53 21.19 12.80
CA GLY A 29 -27.05 22.47 13.33
C GLY A 29 -27.21 23.65 12.36
N ASP A 30 -26.79 24.84 12.83
CA ASP A 30 -26.66 26.03 11.96
C ASP A 30 -25.38 25.90 11.11
N THR A 31 -25.47 25.06 10.08
CA THR A 31 -24.37 24.70 9.19
C THR A 31 -24.61 25.24 7.79
N GLU A 32 -23.62 25.93 7.23
CA GLU A 32 -23.55 26.33 5.81
C GLU A 32 -22.59 25.43 5.02
N ILE A 33 -22.74 25.41 3.70
CA ILE A 33 -21.87 24.67 2.78
C ILE A 33 -21.33 25.65 1.74
N ILE A 34 -20.02 25.67 1.53
CA ILE A 34 -19.35 26.44 0.48
C ILE A 34 -18.60 25.47 -0.43
N ALA A 35 -19.17 25.21 -1.61
CA ALA A 35 -18.56 24.36 -2.63
C ALA A 35 -17.74 25.20 -3.61
N VAL A 36 -16.51 24.81 -3.87
CA VAL A 36 -15.63 25.47 -4.84
C VAL A 36 -15.42 24.56 -6.04
N LEU A 37 -15.83 25.05 -7.21
CA LEU A 37 -15.73 24.39 -8.50
C LEU A 37 -14.45 24.87 -9.20
N ASP A 38 -13.41 24.05 -9.14
CA ASP A 38 -12.05 24.37 -9.59
C ASP A 38 -11.82 23.91 -11.04
N GLY A 39 -12.22 24.74 -12.00
CA GLY A 39 -11.95 24.57 -13.44
C GLY A 39 -13.13 24.07 -14.29
N ALA A 40 -14.17 23.51 -13.68
CA ALA A 40 -15.38 23.10 -14.41
C ALA A 40 -16.63 23.23 -13.53
N TRP A 41 -17.76 23.52 -14.17
CA TRP A 41 -19.06 23.44 -13.51
C TRP A 41 -19.39 21.99 -13.08
N ALA A 42 -20.16 21.86 -12.00
CA ALA A 42 -20.58 20.58 -11.49
C ALA A 42 -21.55 19.88 -12.46
N GLU A 43 -21.30 18.60 -12.73
CA GLU A 43 -22.19 17.71 -13.48
C GLU A 43 -22.34 16.39 -12.70
N PRO A 44 -23.53 16.08 -12.15
CA PRO A 44 -24.79 16.83 -12.22
C PRO A 44 -24.77 18.21 -11.56
N ARG A 45 -25.63 19.12 -12.04
CA ARG A 45 -25.80 20.46 -11.46
C ARG A 45 -26.21 20.36 -9.98
N ILE A 46 -25.60 21.21 -9.16
CA ILE A 46 -25.99 21.40 -7.74
C ILE A 46 -27.35 22.08 -7.69
N VAL A 47 -28.30 21.48 -6.95
CA VAL A 47 -29.63 22.07 -6.73
C VAL A 47 -29.50 23.30 -5.83
N ASP A 48 -30.15 24.39 -6.22
CA ASP A 48 -30.13 25.65 -5.47
C ASP A 48 -30.68 25.43 -4.05
N ASN A 49 -29.95 25.88 -3.03
CA ASN A 49 -30.33 25.75 -1.63
C ASN A 49 -29.79 26.95 -0.82
N PRO A 50 -30.57 27.56 0.09
CA PRO A 50 -30.14 28.74 0.84
C PRO A 50 -28.94 28.50 1.77
N LYS A 51 -28.64 27.23 2.12
CA LYS A 51 -27.47 26.85 2.91
C LYS A 51 -26.23 26.56 2.05
N VAL A 52 -26.34 26.60 0.72
CA VAL A 52 -25.27 26.24 -0.21
C VAL A 52 -24.82 27.46 -0.99
N THR A 53 -23.54 27.79 -0.88
CA THR A 53 -22.86 28.77 -1.72
C THR A 53 -21.92 28.05 -2.68
N VAL A 54 -21.96 28.43 -3.96
CA VAL A 54 -21.09 27.88 -5.00
C VAL A 54 -20.14 28.97 -5.49
N LEU A 55 -18.84 28.71 -5.40
CA LEU A 55 -17.78 29.52 -5.99
C LEU A 55 -17.24 28.78 -7.20
N HIS A 56 -17.07 29.44 -8.33
CA HIS A 56 -16.52 28.83 -9.54
C HIS A 56 -15.30 29.61 -10.03
N TYR A 57 -14.23 28.87 -10.31
CA TYR A 57 -13.04 29.35 -10.99
C TYR A 57 -12.92 28.64 -12.33
N SER A 58 -12.81 29.40 -13.42
CA SER A 58 -12.67 28.83 -14.78
C SER A 58 -11.32 28.18 -15.01
N GLU A 59 -10.30 28.59 -14.26
CA GLU A 59 -8.96 28.02 -14.26
C GLU A 59 -8.67 27.38 -12.91
N SER A 60 -7.95 26.25 -12.94
CA SER A 60 -7.67 25.50 -11.71
C SER A 60 -6.65 26.25 -10.85
N ILE A 61 -7.05 26.59 -9.62
CA ILE A 61 -6.22 27.17 -8.57
C ILE A 61 -5.72 26.11 -7.58
N GLY A 62 -6.28 24.90 -7.63
CA GLY A 62 -5.85 23.76 -6.81
C GLY A 62 -6.58 23.66 -5.46
N GLN A 63 -6.50 22.49 -4.83
CA GLN A 63 -7.35 22.12 -3.69
C GLN A 63 -7.17 23.04 -2.47
N ARG A 64 -5.92 23.39 -2.15
CA ARG A 64 -5.60 24.27 -1.01
C ARG A 64 -6.09 25.70 -1.23
N ALA A 65 -5.79 26.27 -2.39
CA ALA A 65 -6.26 27.61 -2.74
C ALA A 65 -7.79 27.64 -2.78
N ALA A 66 -8.45 26.64 -3.36
CA ALA A 66 -9.90 26.52 -3.36
C ALA A 66 -10.48 26.48 -1.93
N ALA A 67 -9.91 25.68 -1.03
CA ALA A 67 -10.30 25.68 0.38
C ALA A 67 -10.12 27.06 1.04
N ASN A 68 -8.99 27.73 0.78
CA ASN A 68 -8.71 29.08 1.27
C ASN A 68 -9.76 30.09 0.81
N GLN A 69 -10.19 30.03 -0.45
CA GLN A 69 -11.22 30.93 -0.99
C GLN A 69 -12.58 30.69 -0.33
N ALA A 70 -12.95 29.43 -0.07
CA ALA A 70 -14.17 29.11 0.67
C ALA A 70 -14.13 29.63 2.11
N VAL A 71 -13.02 29.42 2.83
CA VAL A 71 -12.89 29.87 4.23
C VAL A 71 -12.82 31.40 4.34
N LYS A 72 -12.30 32.10 3.32
CA LYS A 72 -12.35 33.58 3.24
C LYS A 72 -13.78 34.10 3.19
N LEU A 73 -14.65 33.40 2.47
CA LEU A 73 -16.06 33.77 2.34
C LEU A 73 -16.87 33.47 3.62
N SER A 74 -16.52 32.39 4.32
CA SER A 74 -17.22 32.01 5.55
C SER A 74 -17.04 33.01 6.69
N LYS A 75 -18.13 33.21 7.44
CA LYS A 75 -18.16 33.96 8.72
C LYS A 75 -18.37 33.06 9.94
N ALA A 76 -18.39 31.74 9.76
CA ALA A 76 -18.63 30.78 10.83
C ALA A 76 -17.47 30.72 11.83
N LYS A 77 -17.76 30.32 13.08
CA LYS A 77 -16.73 30.10 14.11
C LYS A 77 -15.86 28.90 13.78
N TYR A 78 -16.46 27.85 13.26
CA TYR A 78 -15.77 26.62 12.87
C TYR A 78 -15.80 26.41 11.36
N VAL A 79 -14.75 25.79 10.85
CA VAL A 79 -14.67 25.33 9.46
C VAL A 79 -14.40 23.84 9.43
N MET A 80 -15.06 23.14 8.52
CA MET A 80 -14.84 21.73 8.26
C MET A 80 -14.59 21.53 6.78
N LYS A 81 -13.43 21.02 6.42
CA LYS A 81 -13.16 20.61 5.04
C LYS A 81 -13.65 19.19 4.83
N CYS A 82 -14.24 18.90 3.68
CA CYS A 82 -14.37 17.52 3.20
C CYS A 82 -14.10 17.41 1.69
N ASP A 83 -13.79 16.19 1.23
CA ASP A 83 -13.72 15.87 -0.20
C ASP A 83 -15.12 15.80 -0.83
N ALA A 84 -15.17 15.95 -2.15
CA ALA A 84 -16.40 16.04 -2.93
C ALA A 84 -17.09 14.68 -3.23
N HIS A 85 -16.69 13.62 -2.55
CA HIS A 85 -17.24 12.26 -2.67
C HIS A 85 -17.35 11.59 -1.29
N CYS A 86 -18.09 12.24 -0.38
CA CYS A 86 -18.26 11.82 1.01
C CYS A 86 -19.73 11.58 1.40
N ALA A 87 -19.93 10.73 2.41
CA ALA A 87 -21.21 10.61 3.12
C ALA A 87 -21.02 10.83 4.63
N PHE A 88 -22.07 11.22 5.34
CA PHE A 88 -22.01 11.60 6.74
C PHE A 88 -23.10 10.93 7.58
N ASP A 89 -22.78 10.71 8.86
CA ASP A 89 -23.74 10.28 9.88
C ASP A 89 -24.83 11.33 10.11
N LYS A 90 -26.00 10.88 10.59
CA LYS A 90 -27.05 11.80 11.00
C LYS A 90 -26.56 12.68 12.16
N ALA A 91 -26.85 13.98 12.10
CA ALA A 91 -26.46 14.99 13.08
C ALA A 91 -24.94 15.07 13.34
N PHE A 92 -24.12 14.73 12.35
CA PHE A 92 -22.65 14.72 12.53
C PHE A 92 -22.11 16.10 12.92
N ASP A 93 -22.68 17.17 12.37
CA ASP A 93 -22.28 18.55 12.62
C ASP A 93 -22.50 18.95 14.07
N VAL A 94 -23.66 18.63 14.65
CA VAL A 94 -23.96 18.86 16.07
C VAL A 94 -23.03 18.05 16.97
N LYS A 95 -22.81 16.76 16.66
CA LYS A 95 -21.91 15.88 17.44
C LYS A 95 -20.47 16.37 17.42
N MET A 96 -20.02 16.94 16.30
CA MET A 96 -18.68 17.51 16.16
C MET A 96 -18.57 18.86 16.89
N LEU A 97 -19.54 19.75 16.72
CA LEU A 97 -19.62 21.05 17.42
C LEU A 97 -19.63 20.87 18.94
N GLU A 98 -20.46 19.97 19.44
CA GLU A 98 -20.57 19.68 20.88
C GLU A 98 -19.23 19.18 21.45
N ALA A 99 -18.51 18.34 20.71
CA ALA A 99 -17.24 17.79 21.16
C ALA A 99 -16.09 18.81 21.12
N ILE A 100 -16.12 19.81 20.23
CA ILE A 100 -15.02 20.77 20.03
C ILE A 100 -15.24 22.13 20.70
N LYS A 101 -16.45 22.44 21.18
CA LYS A 101 -16.85 23.80 21.56
C LYS A 101 -15.97 24.50 22.60
N ASP A 102 -15.37 23.73 23.51
CA ASP A 102 -14.50 24.20 24.59
C ASP A 102 -13.00 23.96 24.29
N HIS A 103 -12.69 23.60 23.05
CA HIS A 103 -11.37 23.16 22.60
C HIS A 103 -10.90 23.93 21.37
N HIS A 104 -10.62 25.22 21.56
CA HIS A 104 -10.29 26.16 20.50
C HIS A 104 -9.02 25.81 19.70
N ASP A 105 -8.11 25.03 20.27
CA ASP A 105 -6.83 24.60 19.70
C ASP A 105 -6.84 23.15 19.18
N TRP A 106 -8.04 22.56 19.03
CA TRP A 106 -8.17 21.22 18.46
C TRP A 106 -8.41 21.25 16.96
N THR A 107 -7.89 20.23 16.30
CA THR A 107 -8.36 19.76 15.00
C THR A 107 -9.04 18.41 15.20
N MET A 108 -10.29 18.29 14.79
CA MET A 108 -11.11 17.11 15.01
C MET A 108 -11.56 16.48 13.69
N VAL A 109 -11.64 15.15 13.64
CA VAL A 109 -12.22 14.38 12.53
C VAL A 109 -13.28 13.40 13.06
N PRO A 110 -14.36 13.08 12.33
CA PRO A 110 -15.20 11.94 12.65
C PRO A 110 -14.47 10.62 12.37
N VAL A 111 -15.03 9.49 12.82
CA VAL A 111 -14.56 8.16 12.36
C VAL A 111 -14.65 8.09 10.84
N MET A 112 -13.58 7.67 10.19
CA MET A 112 -13.61 7.47 8.74
C MET A 112 -14.03 6.03 8.40
N LYS A 113 -15.04 5.94 7.54
CA LYS A 113 -15.52 4.70 6.92
C LYS A 113 -15.21 4.69 5.42
N ASN A 114 -15.31 3.51 4.80
CA ASN A 114 -15.21 3.39 3.35
C ASN A 114 -16.61 3.58 2.75
N LEU A 115 -16.72 4.40 1.70
CA LEU A 115 -17.97 4.64 0.99
C LEU A 115 -18.15 3.66 -0.16
N HIS A 116 -19.24 2.90 -0.13
CA HIS A 116 -19.78 2.19 -1.28
C HIS A 116 -20.70 3.14 -2.06
N ALA A 117 -20.11 3.88 -2.99
CA ALA A 117 -20.79 4.90 -3.78
C ALA A 117 -21.73 4.31 -4.82
N PHE A 118 -21.34 3.23 -5.50
CA PHE A 118 -22.13 2.65 -6.60
C PHE A 118 -21.77 1.19 -6.91
N ASP A 119 -22.63 0.55 -7.70
CA ASP A 119 -22.33 -0.69 -8.43
C ASP A 119 -22.40 -0.46 -9.94
N TRP A 120 -21.70 -1.31 -10.68
CA TRP A 120 -21.94 -1.53 -12.10
C TRP A 120 -23.01 -2.61 -12.28
N VAL A 121 -24.11 -2.29 -12.95
CA VAL A 121 -25.26 -3.18 -13.14
C VAL A 121 -25.52 -3.40 -14.63
N CYS A 122 -25.70 -4.65 -15.05
CA CYS A 122 -26.05 -4.99 -16.42
C CYS A 122 -27.55 -5.26 -16.59
N PRO A 123 -28.08 -5.35 -17.84
CA PRO A 123 -29.50 -5.63 -18.09
C PRO A 123 -30.03 -6.96 -17.53
N GLU A 124 -29.14 -7.89 -17.19
CA GLU A 124 -29.49 -9.20 -16.59
C GLU A 124 -29.44 -9.19 -15.06
N GLY A 125 -29.15 -8.04 -14.43
CA GLY A 125 -29.17 -7.87 -12.98
C GLY A 125 -27.86 -8.23 -12.26
N HIS A 126 -26.81 -8.66 -12.98
CA HIS A 126 -25.49 -8.86 -12.38
C HIS A 126 -24.91 -7.53 -11.89
N ARG A 127 -24.33 -7.55 -10.68
CA ARG A 127 -23.71 -6.40 -10.03
C ARG A 127 -22.20 -6.61 -9.87
N ARG A 128 -21.42 -5.56 -10.08
CA ARG A 128 -19.99 -5.49 -9.76
C ARG A 128 -19.74 -4.26 -8.90
N TYR A 129 -19.02 -4.44 -7.80
CA TYR A 129 -18.60 -3.38 -6.90
C TYR A 129 -17.89 -2.23 -7.65
N GLN A 130 -17.99 -1.01 -7.14
CA GLN A 130 -17.31 0.17 -7.68
C GLN A 130 -15.84 -0.10 -8.05
N GLY A 131 -15.43 0.49 -9.17
CA GLY A 131 -14.16 0.23 -9.82
C GLY A 131 -14.17 0.78 -11.24
N PRO A 132 -13.13 0.47 -12.05
CA PRO A 132 -13.05 0.87 -13.45
C PRO A 132 -14.31 0.49 -14.25
N SER A 133 -14.66 1.31 -15.24
CA SER A 133 -15.76 0.96 -16.14
C SER A 133 -15.42 -0.27 -16.98
N GLY A 134 -16.46 -0.92 -17.50
CA GLY A 134 -16.31 -2.07 -18.37
C GLY A 134 -17.54 -2.97 -18.38
N PRO A 135 -17.60 -3.91 -19.34
CA PRO A 135 -18.74 -4.82 -19.48
C PRO A 135 -18.90 -5.73 -18.24
N CYS A 136 -20.07 -6.34 -18.13
CA CYS A 136 -20.35 -7.35 -17.13
C CYS A 136 -19.40 -8.54 -17.30
N GLN A 137 -18.79 -8.99 -16.20
CA GLN A 137 -17.86 -10.13 -16.21
C GLN A 137 -18.56 -11.48 -16.40
N VAL A 138 -19.90 -11.53 -16.26
CA VAL A 138 -20.69 -12.75 -16.40
C VAL A 138 -21.31 -12.85 -17.79
N CYS A 139 -22.06 -11.83 -18.22
CA CYS A 139 -22.79 -11.88 -19.49
C CYS A 139 -22.19 -11.03 -20.63
N GLY A 140 -21.09 -10.31 -20.39
CA GLY A 140 -20.40 -9.51 -21.41
C GLY A 140 -21.12 -8.25 -21.87
N LYS A 141 -22.34 -7.98 -21.38
CA LYS A 141 -23.13 -6.79 -21.75
C LYS A 141 -22.63 -5.52 -21.07
N GLU A 142 -22.94 -4.37 -21.67
CA GLU A 142 -22.66 -3.04 -21.11
C GLU A 142 -23.26 -2.89 -19.70
N THR A 143 -22.53 -2.22 -18.81
CA THR A 143 -22.98 -1.93 -17.46
C THR A 143 -23.31 -0.45 -17.31
N LYS A 144 -24.30 -0.15 -16.47
CA LYS A 144 -24.63 1.22 -16.04
C LYS A 144 -24.31 1.36 -14.56
N ARG A 145 -23.98 2.59 -14.16
CA ARG A 145 -23.71 2.91 -12.76
C ARG A 145 -25.03 3.02 -12.00
N ASP A 146 -25.18 2.24 -10.93
CA ASP A 146 -26.28 2.33 -9.98
C ASP A 146 -25.77 2.94 -8.66
N ILE A 147 -26.25 4.12 -8.31
CA ILE A 147 -25.77 4.90 -7.16
C ILE A 147 -26.36 4.34 -5.87
N LEU A 148 -25.51 3.84 -4.97
CA LEU A 148 -25.89 3.27 -3.68
C LEU A 148 -25.68 4.26 -2.52
N TRP A 149 -24.49 4.88 -2.47
CA TRP A 149 -24.11 5.87 -1.46
C TRP A 149 -24.20 5.37 0.00
N GLN A 150 -23.62 4.19 0.26
CA GLN A 150 -23.68 3.51 1.54
C GLN A 150 -22.33 3.52 2.26
N ALA A 151 -22.30 4.00 3.51
CA ALA A 151 -21.13 3.83 4.36
C ALA A 151 -20.98 2.35 4.77
N LYS A 152 -19.82 1.76 4.49
CA LYS A 152 -19.53 0.38 4.90
C LYS A 152 -19.45 0.29 6.42
N PRO A 153 -19.95 -0.79 7.04
CA PRO A 153 -19.88 -0.98 8.50
C PRO A 153 -18.44 -1.14 8.99
N SER A 154 -17.53 -1.59 8.12
CA SER A 154 -16.10 -1.73 8.37
C SER A 154 -15.29 -1.51 7.07
N PRO A 155 -13.99 -1.15 7.20
CA PRO A 155 -13.30 -0.80 8.45
C PRO A 155 -13.71 0.58 9.00
N ASN A 156 -13.46 0.78 10.30
CA ASN A 156 -13.65 2.04 11.01
C ASN A 156 -12.27 2.57 11.43
N SER A 157 -11.78 3.61 10.75
CA SER A 157 -10.48 4.20 11.06
C SER A 157 -10.63 5.25 12.17
N VAL A 158 -9.90 5.04 13.27
CA VAL A 158 -10.00 5.89 14.47
C VAL A 158 -8.66 6.42 14.98
N SER A 159 -7.56 6.10 14.29
CA SER A 159 -6.23 6.65 14.56
C SER A 159 -5.36 6.54 13.31
N TYR A 160 -4.46 7.51 13.13
CA TYR A 160 -3.58 7.67 11.99
C TYR A 160 -2.19 8.13 12.44
N CYS A 161 -1.17 7.81 11.66
CA CYS A 161 0.19 8.29 11.86
C CYS A 161 0.87 8.59 10.51
N PHE A 162 2.16 8.90 10.57
CA PHE A 162 3.03 8.93 9.41
C PHE A 162 4.38 8.34 9.79
N ASP A 163 5.12 7.80 8.83
CA ASP A 163 6.46 7.24 9.03
C ASP A 163 7.58 8.28 8.92
N SER A 164 8.83 7.83 9.04
CA SER A 164 10.02 8.68 8.94
C SER A 164 10.24 9.30 7.55
N THR A 165 9.42 8.97 6.54
CA THR A 165 9.49 9.48 5.15
C THR A 165 8.31 10.38 4.76
N PRO A 166 7.82 11.17 5.72
CA PRO A 166 6.42 11.56 5.93
C PRO A 166 5.39 10.91 5.00
N HIS A 167 5.25 9.59 5.07
CA HIS A 167 4.17 8.88 4.38
C HIS A 167 3.05 8.50 5.36
N PHE A 168 1.80 8.81 5.00
CA PHE A 168 0.60 8.60 5.82
C PHE A 168 0.33 7.11 6.06
N GLN A 169 -0.12 6.76 7.27
CA GLN A 169 -0.49 5.40 7.63
C GLN A 169 -1.72 5.37 8.54
N TYR A 170 -2.52 4.31 8.43
CA TYR A 170 -3.54 3.96 9.42
C TYR A 170 -2.88 3.38 10.68
N PHE A 171 -3.38 3.75 11.86
CA PHE A 171 -2.74 3.39 13.13
C PHE A 171 -3.65 2.56 14.05
N GLY A 172 -4.19 1.46 13.51
CA GLY A 172 -5.11 0.59 14.24
C GLY A 172 -4.55 0.01 15.55
N ALA A 173 -3.23 -0.18 15.63
CA ALA A 173 -2.58 -0.63 16.88
C ALA A 173 -2.69 0.41 18.01
N TYR A 174 -2.66 1.71 17.72
CA TYR A 174 -2.85 2.76 18.72
C TYR A 174 -4.28 2.75 19.27
N ALA A 175 -5.25 2.52 18.40
CA ALA A 175 -6.67 2.42 18.77
C ALA A 175 -6.99 1.24 19.72
N LYS A 176 -6.06 0.29 19.90
CA LYS A 176 -6.17 -0.82 20.87
C LYS A 176 -5.50 -0.51 22.22
N ARG A 177 -4.71 0.57 22.31
CA ARG A 177 -4.03 0.98 23.55
C ARG A 177 -5.01 1.67 24.50
N PRO A 178 -4.74 1.70 25.82
CA PRO A 178 -5.55 2.45 26.78
C PRO A 178 -5.77 3.92 26.37
N GLU A 179 -4.74 4.58 25.85
CA GLU A 179 -4.77 5.98 25.41
C GLU A 179 -5.59 6.18 24.12
N GLY A 180 -5.75 5.11 23.33
CA GLY A 180 -6.59 5.10 22.12
C GLY A 180 -8.05 4.72 22.39
N GLN A 181 -8.41 4.39 23.64
CA GLN A 181 -9.79 4.10 24.02
C GLN A 181 -10.61 5.38 24.28
N GLY A 182 -11.91 5.21 24.49
CA GLY A 182 -12.83 6.31 24.77
C GLY A 182 -13.53 6.87 23.53
N GLU A 183 -14.44 7.81 23.75
CA GLU A 183 -15.28 8.43 22.71
C GLU A 183 -14.50 9.42 21.84
N ILE A 184 -13.46 10.03 22.40
CA ILE A 184 -12.51 10.89 21.69
C ILE A 184 -11.15 10.22 21.75
N THR A 185 -10.49 10.06 20.60
CA THR A 185 -9.17 9.44 20.52
C THR A 185 -8.17 10.40 19.89
N GLU A 186 -7.08 10.68 20.61
CA GLU A 186 -5.98 11.44 20.02
C GLU A 186 -5.35 10.65 18.86
N THR A 187 -4.92 11.35 17.81
CA THR A 187 -4.31 10.73 16.63
C THR A 187 -3.10 11.54 16.20
N MET A 188 -2.02 10.87 15.79
CA MET A 188 -0.77 11.53 15.41
C MET A 188 -0.94 12.31 14.10
N SER A 189 -1.73 11.77 13.17
CA SER A 189 -2.02 12.32 11.86
C SER A 189 -3.53 12.30 11.57
N LEU A 190 -3.90 12.65 10.34
CA LEU A 190 -5.22 12.44 9.74
C LEU A 190 -5.06 12.22 8.23
N GLN A 191 -6.10 11.74 7.53
CA GLN A 191 -6.00 11.40 6.10
C GLN A 191 -5.89 12.66 5.22
N GLY A 192 -6.73 13.66 5.48
CA GLY A 192 -6.80 14.93 4.74
C GLY A 192 -8.14 15.15 4.03
N SER A 193 -8.93 14.09 3.84
CA SER A 193 -10.24 14.10 3.18
C SER A 193 -11.34 14.69 4.03
N CYS A 194 -11.15 14.77 5.35
CA CYS A 194 -12.05 15.46 6.26
C CYS A 194 -11.33 15.93 7.52
N TRP A 195 -11.62 17.16 7.98
CA TRP A 195 -11.20 17.70 9.27
C TRP A 195 -11.96 18.98 9.62
N MET A 196 -12.06 19.29 10.91
CA MET A 196 -12.72 20.46 11.48
C MET A 196 -11.82 21.15 12.50
N LEU A 197 -11.77 22.48 12.46
CA LEU A 197 -11.13 23.31 13.50
C LEU A 197 -11.80 24.69 13.57
N THR A 198 -11.35 25.55 14.47
CA THR A 198 -11.80 26.95 14.48
C THR A 198 -11.30 27.69 13.25
N ARG A 199 -12.11 28.60 12.70
CA ARG A 199 -11.71 29.48 11.59
C ARG A 199 -10.50 30.34 11.97
N GLU A 200 -10.40 30.73 13.22
CA GLU A 200 -9.24 31.44 13.77
C GLU A 200 -7.97 30.62 13.63
N LYS A 201 -7.95 29.37 14.12
CA LYS A 201 -6.78 28.49 13.98
C LYS A 201 -6.46 28.13 12.54
N TYR A 202 -7.44 28.11 11.64
CA TYR A 202 -7.21 27.91 10.22
C TYR A 202 -6.24 28.96 9.67
N TRP A 203 -6.49 30.24 9.99
CA TRP A 203 -5.65 31.34 9.55
C TRP A 203 -4.37 31.50 10.38
N GLU A 204 -4.46 31.32 11.70
CA GLU A 204 -3.29 31.42 12.59
C GLU A 204 -2.22 30.39 12.22
N LEU A 205 -2.62 29.14 11.98
CA LEU A 205 -1.69 28.05 11.68
C LEU A 205 -1.35 27.95 10.18
N ASP A 206 -1.95 28.80 9.34
CA ASP A 206 -1.83 28.73 7.88
C ASP A 206 -2.20 27.33 7.36
N ILE A 207 -3.39 26.84 7.73
CA ILE A 207 -3.91 25.56 7.27
C ILE A 207 -4.25 25.67 5.77
N CYS A 208 -3.91 24.63 5.00
CA CYS A 208 -3.96 24.64 3.53
C CYS A 208 -2.96 25.64 2.93
N ASP A 209 -1.72 25.57 3.40
CA ASP A 209 -0.59 26.37 2.90
C ASP A 209 -0.29 26.01 1.43
N GLU A 210 -0.48 26.99 0.56
CA GLU A 210 -0.37 26.83 -0.89
C GLU A 210 1.06 26.49 -1.35
N ASN A 211 2.08 26.66 -0.50
CA ASN A 211 3.46 26.25 -0.80
C ASN A 211 3.62 24.72 -0.90
N PHE A 212 2.75 23.95 -0.23
CA PHE A 212 2.67 22.50 -0.43
C PHE A 212 2.21 22.13 -1.86
N GLY A 213 1.61 23.07 -2.60
CA GLY A 213 0.97 22.82 -3.88
C GLY A 213 -0.46 22.29 -3.74
N SER A 214 -1.04 21.83 -4.85
CA SER A 214 -2.46 21.45 -4.89
C SER A 214 -2.76 20.19 -4.06
N LEU A 215 -2.07 19.07 -4.30
CA LEU A 215 -2.37 17.76 -3.70
C LEU A 215 -1.15 17.15 -3.02
N GLY A 216 -1.36 16.40 -1.94
CA GLY A 216 -0.31 15.66 -1.21
C GLY A 216 -0.07 16.23 0.18
N SER A 217 0.25 15.35 1.13
CA SER A 217 0.63 15.67 2.52
C SER A 217 -0.36 16.54 3.32
N GLN A 218 -1.59 16.80 2.85
CA GLN A 218 -2.53 17.69 3.53
C GLN A 218 -2.87 17.19 4.94
N GLY A 219 -3.11 15.89 5.09
CA GLY A 219 -3.40 15.34 6.41
C GLY A 219 -2.24 15.49 7.41
N ILE A 220 -1.00 15.27 6.95
CA ILE A 220 0.22 15.47 7.75
C ILE A 220 0.40 16.96 8.07
N GLU A 221 0.26 17.84 7.09
CA GLU A 221 0.33 19.30 7.28
C GLU A 221 -0.61 19.76 8.39
N VAL A 222 -1.91 19.47 8.26
CA VAL A 222 -2.92 19.93 9.22
C VAL A 222 -2.64 19.37 10.61
N ALA A 223 -2.36 18.06 10.71
CA ALA A 223 -2.14 17.43 12.00
C ALA A 223 -0.85 17.93 12.69
N VAL A 224 0.25 18.00 11.95
CA VAL A 224 1.55 18.42 12.50
C VAL A 224 1.54 19.90 12.87
N LYS A 225 0.94 20.78 12.05
CA LYS A 225 0.75 22.19 12.42
C LYS A 225 -0.06 22.33 13.73
N THR A 226 -1.13 21.56 13.86
CA THR A 226 -1.94 21.55 15.10
C THR A 226 -1.13 21.08 16.31
N TRP A 227 -0.47 19.92 16.22
CA TRP A 227 0.28 19.34 17.34
C TRP A 227 1.48 20.20 17.77
N LEU A 228 2.26 20.66 16.78
CA LEU A 228 3.52 21.34 17.05
C LEU A 228 3.31 22.78 17.54
N SER A 229 2.16 23.41 17.25
CA SER A 229 1.78 24.73 17.79
C SER A 229 1.21 24.68 19.21
N GLY A 230 1.04 23.48 19.77
CA GLY A 230 0.57 23.23 21.13
C GLY A 230 -0.81 22.59 21.23
N GLY A 231 -1.56 22.54 20.12
CA GLY A 231 -2.91 21.98 20.04
C GLY A 231 -2.97 20.46 20.09
N ARG A 232 -4.14 19.93 19.72
CA ARG A 232 -4.42 18.47 19.69
C ARG A 232 -5.17 18.06 18.44
N VAL A 233 -4.90 16.84 17.98
CA VAL A 233 -5.64 16.23 16.87
C VAL A 233 -6.40 15.02 17.37
N THR A 234 -7.70 14.97 17.10
CA THR A 234 -8.61 14.00 17.72
C THR A 234 -9.60 13.41 16.73
N VAL A 235 -9.96 12.13 16.93
CA VAL A 235 -11.08 11.47 16.27
C VAL A 235 -12.28 11.41 17.22
N ASN A 236 -13.44 11.87 16.77
CA ASN A 236 -14.70 11.74 17.49
C ASN A 236 -15.45 10.47 17.07
N LYS A 237 -15.58 9.50 17.99
CA LYS A 237 -16.21 8.19 17.76
C LYS A 237 -17.73 8.21 17.86
N LYS A 238 -18.35 9.33 18.25
CA LYS A 238 -19.82 9.47 18.28
C LYS A 238 -20.45 9.67 16.90
N THR A 239 -19.62 9.95 15.89
CA THR A 239 -20.07 10.25 14.53
C THR A 239 -19.08 9.70 13.51
N TRP A 240 -19.48 9.67 12.24
CA TRP A 240 -18.65 9.18 11.16
C TRP A 240 -18.83 9.99 9.87
N TYR A 241 -17.82 9.92 9.02
CA TYR A 241 -17.91 10.24 7.61
C TYR A 241 -17.39 9.05 6.80
N ALA A 242 -17.89 8.86 5.59
CA ALA A 242 -17.44 7.83 4.67
C ALA A 242 -16.83 8.48 3.43
N HIS A 243 -15.71 7.96 2.97
CA HIS A 243 -14.96 8.48 1.83
C HIS A 243 -14.85 7.43 0.72
N LEU A 244 -14.99 7.87 -0.54
CA LEU A 244 -14.82 7.02 -1.72
C LEU A 244 -13.35 6.92 -2.12
N PHE A 245 -12.75 5.75 -1.91
CA PHE A 245 -11.37 5.49 -2.31
C PHE A 245 -11.26 5.04 -3.77
N ARG A 246 -10.29 5.62 -4.50
CA ARG A 246 -10.00 5.35 -5.92
C ARG A 246 -8.65 4.65 -6.08
N THR A 247 -8.57 3.40 -5.64
CA THR A 247 -7.32 2.61 -5.57
C THR A 247 -7.03 1.77 -6.82
N GLN A 248 -8.00 1.62 -7.72
CA GLN A 248 -7.93 0.63 -8.83
C GLN A 248 -7.39 1.19 -10.15
N GLY A 249 -7.20 2.51 -10.28
CA GLY A 249 -6.68 3.14 -11.49
C GLY A 249 -7.69 3.19 -12.65
N GLY A 250 -7.17 3.35 -13.88
CA GLY A 250 -8.01 3.51 -15.07
C GLY A 250 -8.87 4.77 -15.02
N ASP A 251 -10.12 4.67 -15.44
CA ASP A 251 -11.12 5.74 -15.35
C ASP A 251 -11.76 5.86 -13.96
N PHE A 252 -11.42 4.97 -13.03
CA PHE A 252 -11.75 5.05 -11.61
C PHE A 252 -10.55 5.56 -10.81
N SER A 253 -10.02 6.70 -11.25
CA SER A 253 -8.91 7.43 -10.63
C SER A 253 -9.30 8.91 -10.46
N PHE A 254 -8.33 9.78 -10.18
CA PHE A 254 -8.59 11.21 -10.07
C PHE A 254 -9.19 11.76 -11.38
N PRO A 255 -10.20 12.65 -11.33
CA PRO A 255 -10.91 13.13 -12.52
C PRO A 255 -10.16 14.27 -13.25
N TYR A 256 -8.87 14.41 -12.96
CA TYR A 256 -7.95 15.37 -13.57
C TYR A 256 -6.51 14.83 -13.52
N PRO A 257 -5.62 15.29 -14.42
CA PRO A 257 -4.23 14.84 -14.42
C PRO A 257 -3.49 15.24 -13.13
N ILE A 258 -2.77 14.29 -12.53
CA ILE A 258 -1.89 14.53 -11.38
C ILE A 258 -0.54 13.87 -11.66
N LYS A 259 0.54 14.54 -11.28
CA LYS A 259 1.91 14.02 -11.43
C LYS A 259 2.46 13.58 -10.08
N GLY A 260 3.27 12.52 -10.08
CA GLY A 260 3.99 12.07 -8.88
C GLY A 260 4.89 13.16 -8.29
N SER A 261 5.46 14.01 -9.15
CA SER A 261 6.27 15.18 -8.77
C SER A 261 5.51 16.17 -7.88
N ASP A 262 4.19 16.28 -8.02
CA ASP A 262 3.39 17.21 -7.21
C ASP A 262 3.28 16.70 -5.76
N GLN A 263 3.12 15.39 -5.58
CA GLN A 263 3.13 14.77 -4.26
C GLN A 263 4.54 14.81 -3.62
N GLU A 264 5.59 14.59 -4.42
CA GLU A 264 6.96 14.67 -3.90
C GLU A 264 7.32 16.09 -3.50
N LYS A 265 6.87 17.11 -4.24
CA LYS A 265 7.00 18.52 -3.83
C LYS A 265 6.36 18.75 -2.46
N ALA A 266 5.13 18.26 -2.26
CA ALA A 266 4.43 18.39 -0.97
C ALA A 266 5.17 17.65 0.17
N LYS A 267 5.70 16.45 -0.09
CA LYS A 267 6.52 15.70 0.87
C LYS A 267 7.81 16.43 1.20
N THR A 268 8.56 16.88 0.21
CA THR A 268 9.81 17.63 0.39
C THR A 268 9.58 18.91 1.18
N PHE A 269 8.49 19.62 0.93
CA PHE A 269 8.13 20.78 1.73
C PHE A 269 7.75 20.40 3.18
N ALA A 270 6.98 19.32 3.39
CA ALA A 270 6.69 18.80 4.74
C ALA A 270 7.97 18.44 5.51
N ARG A 271 8.93 17.78 4.84
CA ARG A 271 10.24 17.41 5.38
C ARG A 271 11.00 18.66 5.80
N ASP A 272 11.10 19.64 4.91
CA ASP A 272 11.83 20.87 5.21
C ASP A 272 11.19 21.65 6.35
N LEU A 273 9.86 21.76 6.35
CA LEU A 273 9.13 22.57 7.30
C LEU A 273 9.16 21.97 8.71
N PHE A 274 8.84 20.67 8.85
CA PHE A 274 8.64 20.05 10.16
C PHE A 274 9.85 19.26 10.66
N PHE A 275 10.58 18.54 9.80
CA PHE A 275 11.69 17.69 10.25
C PHE A 275 12.96 18.50 10.50
N ASN A 276 13.12 19.65 9.82
CA ASN A 276 14.23 20.56 10.06
C ASN A 276 13.89 21.70 11.04
N ASN A 277 12.76 21.61 11.75
CA ASN A 277 12.29 22.61 12.73
C ASN A 277 12.23 24.04 12.16
N LYS A 278 11.77 24.21 10.92
CA LYS A 278 11.73 25.51 10.22
C LYS A 278 10.38 26.22 10.34
N TRP A 279 9.34 25.56 10.84
CA TRP A 279 8.03 26.19 10.95
C TRP A 279 7.99 27.23 12.08
N PRO A 280 7.71 28.52 11.81
CA PRO A 280 7.85 29.58 12.81
C PRO A 280 6.96 29.44 14.06
N LEU A 281 5.81 28.78 13.92
CA LEU A 281 4.85 28.58 15.01
C LEU A 281 5.08 27.30 15.80
N GLN A 282 6.17 26.59 15.52
CA GLN A 282 6.53 25.36 16.19
C GLN A 282 6.97 25.61 17.64
N LYS A 283 6.12 25.21 18.60
CA LYS A 283 6.39 25.24 20.05
C LYS A 283 6.93 23.92 20.59
N ARG A 284 6.63 22.80 19.91
CA ARG A 284 7.10 21.45 20.27
C ARG A 284 7.97 20.91 19.12
N PRO A 285 9.09 20.21 19.41
CA PRO A 285 9.86 19.56 18.36
C PRO A 285 9.10 18.36 17.78
N LEU A 286 9.41 17.96 16.55
CA LEU A 286 8.80 16.76 15.95
C LEU A 286 9.07 15.48 16.77
N SER A 287 10.23 15.40 17.43
CA SER A 287 10.58 14.30 18.36
C SER A 287 9.55 14.12 19.46
N TRP A 288 8.99 15.21 20.00
CA TRP A 288 7.95 15.15 21.03
C TRP A 288 6.68 14.49 20.49
N LEU A 289 6.28 14.81 19.26
CA LEU A 289 5.08 14.23 18.65
C LEU A 289 5.27 12.73 18.41
N VAL A 290 6.42 12.33 17.87
CA VAL A 290 6.74 10.91 17.65
C VAL A 290 6.77 10.14 18.98
N GLU A 291 7.39 10.72 20.00
CA GLU A 291 7.46 10.11 21.34
C GLU A 291 6.09 9.96 21.99
N LYS A 292 5.21 10.96 21.85
CA LYS A 292 3.84 10.93 22.40
C LYS A 292 3.03 9.72 21.92
N PHE A 293 3.26 9.27 20.69
CA PHE A 293 2.53 8.15 20.07
C PHE A 293 3.36 6.86 20.01
N TRP A 294 4.55 6.85 20.61
CA TRP A 294 5.49 5.74 20.53
C TRP A 294 4.90 4.43 21.09
N PRO A 295 5.18 3.26 20.47
CA PRO A 295 5.88 3.07 19.19
C PRO A 295 5.00 3.47 17.99
N VAL A 296 5.58 4.13 16.98
CA VAL A 296 4.88 4.55 15.76
C VAL A 296 5.35 3.70 14.56
N PRO A 297 4.43 3.08 13.79
CA PRO A 297 4.76 2.36 12.57
C PRO A 297 5.64 3.17 11.61
N GLY A 298 6.66 2.52 11.04
CA GLY A 298 7.63 3.16 10.15
C GLY A 298 8.69 4.06 10.81
N TRP A 299 8.75 4.11 12.15
CA TRP A 299 9.84 4.75 12.90
C TRP A 299 10.69 3.73 13.66
N THR A 300 12.00 3.99 13.76
CA THR A 300 12.93 3.19 14.58
C THR A 300 13.40 3.96 15.82
N ASP A 301 13.89 3.26 16.85
CA ASP A 301 14.51 3.89 18.02
C ASP A 301 15.67 4.82 17.63
N GLU A 302 16.40 4.46 16.57
CA GLU A 302 17.48 5.27 16.02
C GLU A 302 16.96 6.56 15.38
N ASP A 303 15.84 6.50 14.67
CA ASP A 303 15.19 7.70 14.12
C ASP A 303 14.73 8.63 15.22
N LEU A 304 14.11 8.10 16.29
CA LEU A 304 13.69 8.89 17.44
C LEU A 304 14.89 9.54 18.16
N LYS A 305 15.99 8.81 18.34
CA LYS A 305 17.25 9.36 18.88
C LYS A 305 17.78 10.50 18.01
N LYS A 306 17.84 10.30 16.70
CA LYS A 306 18.28 11.32 15.73
C LYS A 306 17.37 12.55 15.72
N LEU A 307 16.05 12.37 15.83
CA LEU A 307 15.11 13.49 15.95
C LEU A 307 15.35 14.27 17.25
N LYS A 308 15.51 13.58 18.38
CA LYS A 308 15.80 14.22 19.68
C LYS A 308 17.13 14.99 19.66
N ALA A 309 18.12 14.47 18.94
CA ALA A 309 19.42 15.11 18.75
C ALA A 309 19.44 16.16 17.62
N ASN A 310 18.34 16.37 16.89
CA ASN A 310 18.26 17.23 15.71
C ASN A 310 19.26 16.85 14.58
N THR A 311 19.66 15.58 14.53
CA THR A 311 20.59 15.01 13.55
C THR A 311 19.90 14.14 12.50
N PHE A 312 18.56 14.03 12.54
CA PHE A 312 17.80 13.27 11.54
C PHE A 312 17.99 13.88 10.15
N ARG A 313 18.34 13.03 9.17
CA ARG A 313 18.53 13.41 7.77
C ARG A 313 17.93 12.34 6.88
N PHE A 314 17.28 12.76 5.80
CA PHE A 314 16.75 11.87 4.79
C PHE A 314 17.91 11.30 3.96
N SER A 315 17.99 9.97 3.83
CA SER A 315 18.84 9.34 2.82
C SER A 315 18.25 9.62 1.45
N GLY A 316 18.98 10.30 0.56
CA GLY A 316 18.46 10.78 -0.71
C GLY A 316 17.86 9.66 -1.58
N SER A 317 16.57 9.79 -1.88
CA SER A 317 15.92 9.22 -3.07
C SER A 317 14.52 9.83 -3.20
N ASP A 318 14.35 10.79 -4.12
CA ASP A 318 13.05 11.24 -4.59
C ASP A 318 12.43 10.11 -5.45
N ASN A 319 11.26 9.62 -5.04
CA ASN A 319 10.59 8.53 -5.72
C ASN A 319 9.54 9.08 -6.70
N ASN A 320 9.70 8.80 -7.99
CA ASN A 320 8.69 9.04 -9.04
C ASN A 320 7.55 8.00 -8.94
N GLN A 321 6.86 7.92 -7.80
CA GLN A 321 5.66 7.09 -7.65
C GLN A 321 4.43 7.79 -8.24
N LYS A 322 3.50 7.02 -8.82
CA LYS A 322 2.22 7.57 -9.25
C LYS A 322 1.39 7.98 -8.02
N PRO A 323 0.68 9.12 -8.07
CA PRO A 323 -0.29 9.50 -7.06
C PRO A 323 -1.30 8.38 -6.81
N ALA A 324 -1.40 7.91 -5.57
CA ALA A 324 -2.37 6.87 -5.20
C ALA A 324 -3.01 7.20 -3.85
N GLU A 325 -4.31 6.94 -3.75
CA GLU A 325 -5.00 6.88 -2.47
C GLU A 325 -4.73 5.52 -1.80
N SER A 326 -4.80 5.47 -0.47
CA SER A 326 -4.75 4.24 0.29
C SER A 326 -6.08 4.02 1.01
N GLU A 327 -6.79 2.95 0.63
CA GLU A 327 -8.00 2.51 1.32
C GLU A 327 -7.61 1.72 2.58
N PRO A 328 -8.26 1.95 3.75
CA PRO A 328 -8.05 1.08 4.89
C PRO A 328 -8.70 -0.28 4.62
N VAL A 329 -8.04 -1.35 5.05
CA VAL A 329 -8.57 -2.72 5.02
C VAL A 329 -8.90 -3.17 6.44
N GLU A 330 -9.87 -4.07 6.58
CA GLU A 330 -10.22 -4.65 7.87
C GLU A 330 -9.03 -5.47 8.40
N ALA A 331 -8.58 -5.17 9.62
CA ALA A 331 -7.50 -5.93 10.24
C ALA A 331 -8.01 -7.35 10.50
N LEU A 332 -7.45 -8.34 9.80
CA LEU A 332 -7.66 -9.74 10.14
C LEU A 332 -7.27 -9.93 11.62
N GLU A 333 -8.16 -10.53 12.40
CA GLU A 333 -8.01 -10.68 13.84
C GLU A 333 -6.66 -11.29 14.22
N ASP A 334 -5.80 -10.49 14.84
CA ASP A 334 -4.58 -10.91 15.55
C ASP A 334 -4.96 -11.78 16.76
N ASN A 335 -5.33 -13.03 16.52
CA ASN A 335 -5.36 -14.09 17.54
C ASN A 335 -3.96 -14.71 17.70
N LEU A 336 -2.94 -13.86 17.92
CA LEU A 336 -1.57 -14.27 18.26
C LEU A 336 -1.00 -13.48 19.46
N ALA A 337 -1.89 -13.01 20.34
CA ALA A 337 -1.54 -12.16 21.49
C ALA A 337 -0.68 -12.83 22.57
N ASN A 338 -0.14 -14.05 22.38
CA ASN A 338 0.76 -14.69 23.34
C ASN A 338 1.87 -15.49 22.65
N LYS A 339 2.74 -14.83 21.88
CA LYS A 339 4.16 -15.17 21.63
C LYS A 339 4.68 -14.37 20.42
N ILE A 340 4.87 -13.06 20.55
CA ILE A 340 5.66 -12.32 19.58
C ILE A 340 6.63 -11.42 20.34
N ILE A 341 7.88 -11.89 20.38
CA ILE A 341 9.05 -11.06 20.58
C ILE A 341 9.15 -10.18 19.31
N TYR A 342 9.32 -8.87 19.54
CA TYR A 342 9.43 -7.80 18.55
C TYR A 342 10.24 -8.14 17.28
N HIS A 343 9.61 -8.04 16.10
CA HIS A 343 10.29 -7.75 14.84
C HIS A 343 9.47 -6.71 14.05
N ALA A 344 9.94 -5.46 14.05
CA ALA A 344 9.39 -4.35 13.28
C ALA A 344 9.95 -4.33 11.85
N ASN A 345 9.14 -3.85 10.89
CA ASN A 345 9.56 -3.31 9.58
C ASN A 345 10.45 -4.21 8.71
N GLU A 346 10.06 -5.45 8.44
CA GLU A 346 10.58 -6.15 7.26
C GLU A 346 9.68 -5.90 6.05
N PRO A 347 10.25 -5.55 4.88
CA PRO A 347 9.49 -5.43 3.64
C PRO A 347 8.72 -6.72 3.36
N THR A 348 7.49 -6.60 2.89
CA THR A 348 6.64 -7.78 2.65
C THR A 348 7.28 -8.71 1.62
N LYS A 349 7.39 -9.99 1.97
CA LYS A 349 7.98 -11.03 1.12
C LYS A 349 6.88 -11.94 0.57
N ARG A 350 6.96 -12.31 -0.71
CA ARG A 350 6.08 -13.31 -1.34
C ARG A 350 6.89 -14.32 -2.12
N ILE A 351 6.47 -15.57 -2.08
CA ILE A 351 6.93 -16.62 -2.98
C ILE A 351 6.04 -16.60 -4.24
N ILE A 352 6.65 -16.48 -5.41
CA ILE A 352 5.98 -16.80 -6.67
C ILE A 352 6.38 -18.21 -7.07
N TYR A 353 5.46 -19.15 -6.89
CA TYR A 353 5.63 -20.52 -7.33
C TYR A 353 5.16 -20.63 -8.79
N TYR A 354 6.07 -20.92 -9.72
CA TYR A 354 5.73 -21.02 -11.14
C TYR A 354 5.86 -22.44 -11.69
N THR A 355 4.88 -22.87 -12.48
CA THR A 355 4.84 -24.24 -13.02
C THR A 355 4.04 -24.33 -14.32
N ASP A 356 4.54 -25.07 -15.31
CA ASP A 356 3.76 -25.44 -16.50
C ASP A 356 2.83 -26.65 -16.28
N ASN A 357 2.83 -27.19 -15.05
CA ASN A 357 2.12 -28.40 -14.64
C ASN A 357 2.54 -29.68 -15.38
N ALA A 358 3.71 -29.71 -16.01
CA ALA A 358 4.23 -30.89 -16.71
C ALA A 358 5.12 -31.79 -15.83
N LEU A 359 5.58 -31.28 -14.68
CA LEU A 359 6.46 -32.01 -13.77
C LEU A 359 5.74 -33.21 -13.12
N LYS A 360 6.48 -34.31 -12.90
CA LYS A 360 5.99 -35.48 -12.16
C LYS A 360 5.46 -35.06 -10.78
N LEU A 361 4.24 -35.48 -10.47
CA LEU A 361 3.54 -35.10 -9.24
C LEU A 361 4.31 -35.41 -7.97
N LYS A 362 5.10 -36.51 -7.93
CA LYS A 362 5.91 -36.88 -6.77
C LYS A 362 6.94 -35.80 -6.42
N ILE A 363 7.70 -35.31 -7.41
CA ILE A 363 8.67 -34.23 -7.23
C ILE A 363 7.94 -32.92 -6.87
N ALA A 364 6.92 -32.55 -7.66
CA ALA A 364 6.17 -31.32 -7.44
C ALA A 364 5.54 -31.27 -6.03
N SER A 365 5.01 -32.39 -5.55
CA SER A 365 4.38 -32.49 -4.22
C SER A 365 5.39 -32.32 -3.08
N ASN A 366 6.63 -32.81 -3.25
CA ASN A 366 7.68 -32.58 -2.25
C ASN A 366 8.09 -31.12 -2.18
N VAL A 367 8.26 -30.47 -3.33
CA VAL A 367 8.54 -29.03 -3.39
C VAL A 367 7.41 -28.23 -2.76
N GLN A 368 6.16 -28.54 -3.11
CA GLN A 368 4.98 -27.89 -2.54
C GLN A 368 4.89 -28.08 -1.02
N ARG A 369 5.15 -29.29 -0.51
CA ARG A 369 5.15 -29.57 0.93
C ARG A 369 6.23 -28.78 1.66
N GLN A 370 7.44 -28.72 1.09
CA GLN A 370 8.54 -27.94 1.64
C GLN A 370 8.21 -26.44 1.67
N LEU A 371 7.75 -25.89 0.55
CA LEU A 371 7.36 -24.48 0.47
C LEU A 371 6.16 -24.15 1.37
N ALA A 372 5.17 -25.03 1.50
CA ALA A 372 4.05 -24.84 2.41
C ALA A 372 4.51 -24.81 3.87
N LYS A 373 5.43 -25.71 4.26
CA LYS A 373 6.05 -25.71 5.59
C LYS A 373 6.78 -24.39 5.85
N ILE A 374 7.64 -23.97 4.93
CA ILE A 374 8.39 -22.70 5.06
C ILE A 374 7.46 -21.49 5.08
N SER A 375 6.43 -21.49 4.23
CA SER A 375 5.42 -20.43 4.18
C SER A 375 4.72 -20.25 5.52
N ALA A 376 4.33 -21.36 6.14
CA ALA A 376 3.72 -21.35 7.47
C ALA A 376 4.70 -20.92 8.57
N GLU A 377 5.94 -21.42 8.53
CA GLU A 377 6.97 -21.11 9.54
C GLU A 377 7.45 -19.65 9.49
N LYS A 378 7.56 -19.07 8.29
CA LYS A 378 8.10 -17.73 8.09
C LYS A 378 7.04 -16.66 7.84
N GLY A 379 5.77 -17.02 7.74
CA GLY A 379 4.70 -16.09 7.39
C GLY A 379 4.80 -15.52 5.97
N ILE A 380 5.53 -16.20 5.06
CA ILE A 380 5.73 -15.76 3.68
C ILE A 380 4.69 -16.45 2.82
N SER A 381 3.75 -15.68 2.27
CA SER A 381 2.68 -16.23 1.46
C SER A 381 3.16 -16.66 0.07
N ILE A 382 2.43 -17.61 -0.54
CA ILE A 382 2.70 -18.18 -1.85
C ILE A 382 1.60 -17.73 -2.84
N THR A 383 2.04 -17.18 -3.97
CA THR A 383 1.21 -16.99 -5.16
C THR A 383 1.64 -18.01 -6.21
N SER A 384 0.72 -18.92 -6.55
CA SER A 384 0.95 -19.88 -7.64
C SER A 384 0.63 -19.24 -8.99
N SER A 385 1.54 -19.38 -9.95
CA SER A 385 1.31 -19.02 -11.35
C SER A 385 1.53 -20.23 -12.25
N SER A 386 0.45 -20.72 -12.84
CA SER A 386 0.45 -22.02 -13.51
C SER A 386 -0.28 -22.04 -14.85
N VAL A 387 -0.04 -23.05 -15.70
CA VAL A 387 -0.84 -23.20 -16.94
C VAL A 387 -2.24 -23.66 -16.58
N LYS A 388 -2.35 -24.72 -15.75
CA LYS A 388 -3.61 -25.25 -15.25
C LYS A 388 -3.91 -24.67 -13.88
N LYS A 389 -5.18 -24.41 -13.60
CA LYS A 389 -5.64 -24.02 -12.25
C LYS A 389 -5.16 -25.05 -11.22
N MET A 390 -4.65 -24.59 -10.09
CA MET A 390 -4.21 -25.45 -9.00
C MET A 390 -4.53 -24.85 -7.64
N ALA A 391 -4.71 -25.72 -6.64
CA ALA A 391 -5.00 -25.32 -5.26
C ALA A 391 -3.73 -25.38 -4.40
N PHE A 392 -2.73 -24.56 -4.74
CA PHE A 392 -1.49 -24.45 -3.98
C PHE A 392 -1.18 -22.98 -3.70
N GLY A 393 -0.86 -22.65 -2.44
CA GLY A 393 -0.64 -21.27 -1.99
C GLY A 393 -1.93 -20.52 -1.66
N GLN A 394 -1.75 -19.30 -1.14
CA GLN A 394 -2.83 -18.40 -0.69
C GLN A 394 -3.48 -17.65 -1.86
N ALA A 395 -2.77 -17.50 -2.96
CA ALA A 395 -3.29 -16.98 -4.22
C ALA A 395 -2.90 -17.89 -5.38
N SER A 396 -3.75 -17.99 -6.39
CA SER A 396 -3.46 -18.75 -7.61
C SER A 396 -3.96 -17.98 -8.83
N VAL A 397 -3.09 -17.86 -9.82
CA VAL A 397 -3.37 -17.31 -11.14
C VAL A 397 -2.96 -18.31 -12.21
N ASN A 398 -3.68 -18.38 -13.32
CA ASN A 398 -3.38 -19.35 -14.36
C ASN A 398 -3.56 -18.81 -15.78
N LEU A 399 -2.74 -19.34 -16.70
CA LEU A 399 -2.74 -19.00 -18.12
C LEU A 399 -2.98 -20.27 -18.96
N PRO A 400 -4.24 -20.69 -19.15
CA PRO A 400 -4.60 -22.00 -19.71
C PRO A 400 -4.22 -22.18 -21.19
N ASP A 401 -4.08 -21.07 -21.93
CA ASP A 401 -3.81 -21.09 -23.37
C ASP A 401 -2.31 -21.18 -23.72
N LEU A 402 -1.42 -21.25 -22.71
CA LEU A 402 0.01 -21.34 -22.97
C LEU A 402 0.44 -22.74 -23.42
N LYS A 403 1.10 -22.78 -24.59
CA LYS A 403 1.79 -23.99 -25.07
C LYS A 403 3.11 -24.19 -24.32
N PRO A 404 3.60 -25.43 -24.10
CA PRO A 404 4.90 -25.66 -23.48
C PRO A 404 6.05 -24.96 -24.21
N GLY A 405 7.00 -24.36 -23.48
CA GLY A 405 8.17 -23.70 -24.06
C GLY A 405 8.89 -22.72 -23.11
N SER A 406 10.07 -22.24 -23.50
CA SER A 406 10.88 -21.31 -22.70
C SER A 406 10.18 -19.97 -22.42
N LEU A 407 9.39 -19.48 -23.37
CA LEU A 407 8.56 -18.28 -23.20
C LEU A 407 7.43 -18.49 -22.18
N THR A 408 6.99 -19.72 -21.96
CA THR A 408 5.90 -20.05 -21.02
C THR A 408 6.34 -19.80 -19.59
N THR A 409 7.57 -20.18 -19.24
CA THR A 409 8.13 -19.89 -17.90
C THR A 409 8.16 -18.39 -17.62
N LEU A 410 8.62 -17.58 -18.58
CA LEU A 410 8.68 -16.12 -18.43
C LEU A 410 7.28 -15.50 -18.29
N LYS A 411 6.31 -15.95 -19.09
CA LYS A 411 4.92 -15.48 -19.00
C LYS A 411 4.27 -15.85 -17.67
N LEU A 412 4.54 -17.05 -17.15
CA LEU A 412 4.05 -17.46 -15.83
C LEU A 412 4.67 -16.62 -14.71
N ILE A 413 5.99 -16.36 -14.77
CA ILE A 413 6.65 -15.49 -13.80
C ILE A 413 6.05 -14.07 -13.83
N LEU A 414 5.91 -13.47 -15.02
CA LEU A 414 5.28 -12.15 -15.18
C LEU A 414 3.84 -12.13 -14.66
N ASN A 415 3.04 -13.13 -14.99
CA ASN A 415 1.66 -13.24 -14.51
C ASN A 415 1.60 -13.33 -12.98
N GLY A 416 2.52 -14.08 -12.36
CA GLY A 416 2.63 -14.11 -10.90
C GLY A 416 3.03 -12.75 -10.33
N LEU A 417 3.99 -12.06 -10.94
CA LEU A 417 4.49 -10.76 -10.48
C LEU A 417 3.40 -9.69 -10.57
N GLU A 418 2.68 -9.63 -11.69
CA GLU A 418 1.62 -8.66 -11.93
C GLU A 418 0.44 -8.83 -10.96
N ASN A 419 0.17 -10.07 -10.50
CA ASN A 419 -0.86 -10.41 -9.52
C ASN A 419 -0.32 -10.59 -8.09
N CYS A 420 0.91 -10.16 -7.82
CA CYS A 420 1.50 -10.09 -6.49
C CYS A 420 1.46 -8.64 -5.99
N ASP A 421 1.23 -8.43 -4.70
CA ASP A 421 1.21 -7.12 -4.03
C ASP A 421 2.41 -6.89 -3.10
N ALA A 422 3.22 -7.93 -2.85
CA ALA A 422 4.37 -7.83 -1.96
C ALA A 422 5.54 -7.04 -2.56
N GLU A 423 6.33 -6.41 -1.69
CA GLU A 423 7.48 -5.60 -2.07
C GLU A 423 8.64 -6.44 -2.61
N ILE A 424 8.97 -7.54 -1.93
CA ILE A 424 10.03 -8.47 -2.32
C ILE A 424 9.42 -9.78 -2.75
N VAL A 425 9.95 -10.30 -3.85
CA VAL A 425 9.51 -11.56 -4.43
C VAL A 425 10.68 -12.52 -4.53
N PHE A 426 10.43 -13.77 -4.15
CA PHE A 426 11.29 -14.92 -4.42
C PHE A 426 10.65 -15.77 -5.52
N LEU A 427 11.40 -16.03 -6.60
CA LEU A 427 10.93 -16.89 -7.68
C LEU A 427 11.25 -18.34 -7.37
N CYS A 428 10.21 -19.17 -7.27
CA CYS A 428 10.36 -20.58 -6.93
C CYS A 428 9.86 -21.50 -8.04
N ALA A 429 10.78 -22.29 -8.61
CA ALA A 429 10.46 -23.36 -9.56
C ALA A 429 9.86 -24.61 -8.89
N ASN A 430 9.08 -25.37 -9.65
CA ASN A 430 8.44 -26.61 -9.23
C ASN A 430 9.38 -27.80 -8.98
N ASN A 431 10.65 -27.71 -9.38
CA ASN A 431 11.65 -28.79 -9.26
C ASN A 431 12.82 -28.45 -8.32
N VAL A 432 12.68 -27.43 -7.47
CA VAL A 432 13.74 -27.00 -6.54
C VAL A 432 13.24 -27.15 -5.11
N LEU A 433 14.03 -27.82 -4.27
CA LEU A 433 13.84 -27.83 -2.83
C LEU A 433 14.59 -26.65 -2.22
N TYR A 434 13.85 -25.78 -1.55
CA TYR A 434 14.39 -24.57 -0.93
C TYR A 434 14.73 -24.84 0.52
N HIS A 435 15.93 -24.43 0.94
CA HIS A 435 16.25 -24.31 2.35
C HIS A 435 15.53 -23.08 2.93
N GLN A 436 15.14 -23.13 4.20
CA GLN A 436 14.39 -22.04 4.82
C GLN A 436 15.16 -20.72 4.77
N SER A 437 16.49 -20.75 4.96
CA SER A 437 17.32 -19.55 4.92
C SER A 437 17.40 -18.89 3.54
N HIS A 438 16.86 -19.53 2.50
CA HIS A 438 16.65 -18.88 1.22
C HIS A 438 15.71 -17.67 1.32
N PHE A 439 14.84 -17.62 2.31
CA PHE A 439 13.84 -16.56 2.44
C PHE A 439 14.20 -15.52 3.51
N ASP A 440 15.34 -15.72 4.19
CA ASP A 440 15.86 -14.79 5.21
C ASP A 440 16.52 -13.56 4.56
N PHE A 441 16.88 -13.66 3.28
CA PHE A 441 17.48 -12.57 2.55
C PHE A 441 16.50 -11.41 2.32
N THR A 442 17.01 -10.19 2.43
CA THR A 442 16.29 -8.97 2.10
C THR A 442 17.17 -8.17 1.13
N PRO A 443 16.77 -8.02 -0.15
CA PRO A 443 17.50 -7.21 -1.13
C PRO A 443 17.85 -5.81 -0.57
N PRO A 444 19.14 -5.44 -0.49
CA PRO A 444 19.54 -4.14 0.08
C PRO A 444 19.36 -2.96 -0.88
N ASP A 445 19.24 -3.19 -2.18
CA ASP A 445 18.99 -2.16 -3.21
C ASP A 445 17.74 -2.47 -4.03
N LYS A 446 16.83 -1.49 -4.14
CA LYS A 446 15.59 -1.60 -4.91
C LYS A 446 15.83 -1.78 -6.40
N ASN A 447 16.94 -1.27 -6.93
CA ASN A 447 17.26 -1.30 -8.36
C ASN A 447 18.17 -2.47 -8.77
N THR A 448 18.40 -3.43 -7.87
CA THR A 448 19.24 -4.61 -8.12
C THR A 448 18.40 -5.88 -8.05
N ILE A 449 18.61 -6.80 -8.99
CA ILE A 449 18.10 -8.18 -8.90
C ILE A 449 19.18 -9.09 -8.34
N TYR A 450 18.81 -10.04 -7.49
CA TYR A 450 19.76 -10.85 -6.72
C TYR A 450 19.60 -12.34 -7.00
N TYR A 451 20.70 -13.03 -7.33
CA TYR A 451 20.72 -14.48 -7.50
C TYR A 451 21.30 -15.17 -6.26
N ASN A 452 20.56 -16.13 -5.70
CA ASN A 452 21.10 -17.07 -4.74
C ASN A 452 21.97 -18.10 -5.49
N GLN A 453 23.26 -18.14 -5.19
CA GLN A 453 24.20 -19.11 -5.77
C GLN A 453 24.43 -20.33 -4.87
N ASN A 454 23.84 -20.40 -3.67
CA ASN A 454 23.99 -21.57 -2.80
C ASN A 454 23.02 -22.69 -3.18
N VAL A 455 23.29 -23.35 -4.31
CA VAL A 455 22.44 -24.39 -4.90
C VAL A 455 23.24 -25.61 -5.34
N TRP A 456 22.73 -26.80 -5.03
CA TRP A 456 23.22 -28.08 -5.53
C TRP A 456 22.28 -28.62 -6.61
N PHE A 457 22.85 -29.22 -7.63
CA PHE A 457 22.14 -29.93 -8.69
C PHE A 457 22.15 -31.42 -8.36
N LEU A 458 20.99 -32.04 -8.14
CA LEU A 458 20.88 -33.47 -7.86
C LEU A 458 20.32 -34.22 -9.08
N ARG A 459 21.12 -35.11 -9.66
CA ARG A 459 20.67 -36.00 -10.73
C ARG A 459 20.00 -37.24 -10.15
N THR A 460 18.70 -37.38 -10.39
CA THR A 460 17.91 -38.44 -9.76
C THR A 460 18.15 -39.83 -10.35
N THR A 461 18.81 -39.94 -11.50
CA THR A 461 19.04 -41.23 -12.17
C THR A 461 20.15 -42.06 -11.53
N ASP A 462 21.14 -41.42 -10.93
CA ASP A 462 22.33 -42.06 -10.36
C ASP A 462 22.73 -41.47 -9.00
N GLY A 463 22.03 -40.44 -8.51
CA GLY A 463 22.34 -39.80 -7.23
C GLY A 463 23.53 -38.86 -7.27
N HIS A 464 24.06 -38.54 -8.45
CA HIS A 464 25.18 -37.62 -8.55
C HIS A 464 24.75 -36.18 -8.24
N ALA A 465 25.38 -35.55 -7.27
CA ALA A 465 25.14 -34.17 -6.88
C ALA A 465 26.34 -33.26 -7.18
N LEU A 466 26.05 -32.04 -7.64
CA LEU A 466 27.06 -31.09 -8.08
C LEU A 466 26.71 -29.67 -7.61
N HIS A 467 27.68 -28.93 -7.11
CA HIS A 467 27.58 -27.51 -6.83
C HIS A 467 28.59 -26.71 -7.66
N TYR A 468 28.11 -25.65 -8.29
CA TYR A 468 28.92 -24.58 -8.87
C TYR A 468 28.11 -23.27 -8.92
N ASP A 469 28.80 -22.14 -9.02
CA ASP A 469 28.15 -20.82 -9.05
C ASP A 469 27.29 -20.63 -10.31
N ALA A 470 25.98 -20.56 -10.12
CA ALA A 470 25.01 -20.42 -11.20
C ALA A 470 23.92 -19.38 -10.87
N ASN A 471 23.68 -18.44 -11.80
CA ASN A 471 22.56 -17.51 -11.71
C ASN A 471 21.30 -18.15 -12.28
N GLN A 472 20.51 -18.79 -11.42
CA GLN A 472 19.27 -19.46 -11.82
C GLN A 472 18.04 -18.58 -11.60
N LEU A 473 17.05 -18.65 -12.50
CA LEU A 473 15.76 -17.98 -12.30
C LEU A 473 15.06 -18.46 -11.02
N SER A 474 15.22 -19.73 -10.66
CA SER A 474 14.71 -20.32 -9.43
C SER A 474 15.42 -19.85 -8.16
N GLY A 475 16.52 -19.11 -8.26
CA GLY A 475 17.20 -18.48 -7.12
C GLY A 475 17.10 -16.96 -7.16
N LEU A 476 16.30 -16.40 -8.07
CA LEU A 476 16.20 -14.96 -8.28
C LEU A 476 15.21 -14.34 -7.29
N CYS A 477 15.65 -13.29 -6.61
CA CYS A 477 14.80 -12.45 -5.78
C CYS A 477 15.08 -10.96 -6.02
N GLY A 478 14.12 -10.11 -5.68
CA GLY A 478 14.26 -8.67 -5.83
C GLY A 478 12.96 -7.95 -5.54
N HIS A 479 13.00 -6.63 -5.66
CA HIS A 479 11.78 -5.83 -5.59
C HIS A 479 10.88 -6.15 -6.78
N ARG A 480 9.57 -6.31 -6.51
CA ARG A 480 8.57 -6.71 -7.50
C ARG A 480 8.64 -5.87 -8.78
N ASP A 481 8.65 -4.55 -8.66
CA ASP A 481 8.63 -3.64 -9.82
C ASP A 481 9.92 -3.72 -10.65
N THR A 482 11.05 -4.00 -9.99
CA THR A 482 12.36 -4.21 -10.62
C THR A 482 12.39 -5.54 -11.36
N LEU A 483 11.80 -6.60 -10.79
CA LEU A 483 11.64 -7.89 -11.47
C LEU A 483 10.69 -7.78 -12.68
N ILE A 484 9.56 -7.09 -12.55
CA ILE A 484 8.65 -6.81 -13.68
C ILE A 484 9.41 -6.10 -14.79
N SER A 485 10.17 -5.06 -14.44
CA SER A 485 10.96 -4.30 -15.40
C SER A 485 12.05 -5.13 -16.07
N TYR A 486 12.71 -6.03 -15.32
CA TYR A 486 13.69 -6.97 -15.84
C TYR A 486 13.07 -7.92 -16.88
N PHE A 487 11.93 -8.52 -16.57
CA PHE A 487 11.27 -9.45 -17.48
C PHE A 487 10.61 -8.77 -18.68
N LYS A 488 10.12 -7.53 -18.52
CA LYS A 488 9.59 -6.70 -19.63
C LYS A 488 10.68 -5.99 -20.43
N LYS A 489 11.93 -5.99 -19.97
CA LYS A 489 13.07 -5.27 -20.57
C LYS A 489 12.82 -3.76 -20.71
N THR A 490 12.20 -3.14 -19.70
CA THR A 490 11.79 -1.72 -19.74
C THR A 490 12.77 -0.77 -19.05
N LEU A 491 13.74 -1.28 -18.29
CA LEU A 491 14.80 -0.46 -17.69
C LEU A 491 16.07 -0.51 -18.55
N ALA A 492 16.65 0.67 -18.77
CA ALA A 492 17.87 0.83 -19.57
C ALA A 492 19.12 0.26 -18.87
N GLU A 493 19.17 0.30 -17.54
CA GLU A 493 20.26 -0.24 -16.73
C GLU A 493 19.70 -0.99 -15.51
N LEU A 494 20.10 -2.26 -15.35
CA LEU A 494 19.74 -3.11 -14.20
C LEU A 494 21.00 -3.67 -13.58
N LYS A 495 21.12 -3.53 -12.25
CA LYS A 495 22.23 -4.10 -11.49
C LYS A 495 21.93 -5.55 -11.13
N ILE A 496 22.96 -6.39 -11.18
CA ILE A 496 22.89 -7.81 -10.78
C ILE A 496 23.73 -7.99 -9.52
N GLY A 497 23.08 -8.42 -8.45
CA GLY A 497 23.70 -8.85 -7.21
C GLY A 497 23.75 -10.37 -7.08
N ILE A 498 24.66 -10.85 -6.24
CA ILE A 498 24.80 -12.26 -5.88
C ILE A 498 24.71 -12.36 -4.37
N TRP A 499 24.05 -13.40 -3.87
CA TRP A 499 24.03 -13.73 -2.46
C TRP A 499 24.04 -15.26 -2.28
N ARG A 500 24.26 -15.73 -1.05
CA ARG A 500 24.24 -17.14 -0.70
C ARG A 500 23.42 -17.31 0.58
N SER A 501 22.39 -18.15 0.53
CA SER A 501 21.65 -18.56 1.73
C SER A 501 22.54 -19.36 2.69
N GLU A 502 22.23 -19.36 3.98
CA GLU A 502 22.99 -20.14 4.97
C GLU A 502 23.02 -21.64 4.61
N GLY A 503 21.85 -22.27 4.49
CA GLY A 503 21.73 -23.63 3.94
C GLY A 503 21.49 -23.66 2.43
N VAL A 504 21.72 -24.84 1.85
CA VAL A 504 21.75 -25.04 0.39
C VAL A 504 20.38 -25.35 -0.21
N ASN A 505 20.08 -24.82 -1.39
CA ASN A 505 18.93 -25.27 -2.19
C ASN A 505 19.30 -26.51 -3.03
N ILE A 506 18.33 -27.36 -3.39
CA ILE A 506 18.55 -28.49 -4.33
C ILE A 506 17.69 -28.32 -5.57
N ASP A 507 18.33 -28.15 -6.73
CA ASP A 507 17.69 -28.22 -8.04
C ASP A 507 17.68 -29.68 -8.54
N ILE A 508 16.48 -30.25 -8.64
CA ILE A 508 16.27 -31.66 -8.97
C ILE A 508 16.29 -31.84 -10.49
N ARG A 509 17.24 -32.66 -10.95
CA ARG A 509 17.46 -33.02 -12.35
C ARG A 509 16.99 -34.44 -12.61
N TYR A 510 15.86 -34.56 -13.29
CA TYR A 510 15.24 -35.81 -13.71
C TYR A 510 15.42 -36.01 -15.22
N GLU A 511 15.03 -37.17 -15.75
CA GLU A 511 15.35 -37.57 -17.12
C GLU A 511 15.01 -36.54 -18.21
N ALA A 512 13.89 -35.80 -18.07
CA ALA A 512 13.46 -34.84 -19.08
C ALA A 512 14.28 -33.53 -19.08
N ASN A 513 15.00 -33.19 -18.01
CA ASN A 513 15.75 -31.94 -17.90
C ASN A 513 17.24 -32.11 -17.52
N LYS A 514 17.75 -33.34 -17.35
CA LYS A 514 19.14 -33.62 -16.95
C LYS A 514 20.21 -33.03 -17.89
N ASN A 515 19.87 -32.82 -19.15
CA ASN A 515 20.79 -32.28 -20.18
C ASN A 515 20.87 -30.75 -20.21
N GLN A 516 20.08 -30.05 -19.39
CA GLN A 516 20.09 -28.58 -19.32
C GLN A 516 21.22 -28.03 -18.43
N ILE A 517 21.93 -28.90 -17.72
CA ILE A 517 23.06 -28.55 -16.85
C ILE A 517 24.33 -29.21 -17.35
N ARG A 518 25.45 -28.55 -17.08
CA ARG A 518 26.79 -29.03 -17.35
C ARG A 518 27.31 -29.79 -16.13
N TRP A 519 27.59 -31.07 -16.31
CA TRP A 519 28.05 -31.99 -15.26
C TRP A 519 29.57 -32.15 -15.24
N ARG A 520 30.27 -31.52 -16.19
CA ARG A 520 31.73 -31.59 -16.28
C ARG A 520 32.31 -30.22 -16.65
N LYS A 521 33.51 -29.93 -16.13
CA LYS A 521 34.19 -28.64 -16.35
C LYS A 521 34.49 -28.35 -17.83
N ASP A 522 34.77 -29.38 -18.64
CA ASP A 522 35.02 -29.29 -20.09
C ASP A 522 33.82 -28.77 -20.88
N GLN A 523 32.61 -28.88 -20.34
CA GLN A 523 31.38 -28.40 -20.98
C GLN A 523 31.21 -26.87 -20.86
N PHE A 524 31.99 -26.20 -19.99
CA PHE A 524 31.93 -24.75 -19.80
C PHE A 524 32.83 -24.01 -20.77
N ARG A 525 32.21 -23.17 -21.62
CA ARG A 525 32.95 -22.25 -22.50
C ARG A 525 33.81 -21.24 -21.75
N ASN A 526 33.39 -20.82 -20.56
CA ASN A 526 34.14 -19.91 -19.71
C ASN A 526 34.45 -20.60 -18.39
N GLN A 527 35.74 -20.87 -18.16
CA GLN A 527 36.23 -21.61 -17.00
C GLN A 527 36.08 -20.85 -15.68
N LYS A 528 35.81 -19.53 -15.69
CA LYS A 528 35.56 -18.79 -14.44
C LYS A 528 34.38 -19.32 -13.62
N TYR A 529 33.42 -19.98 -14.27
CA TYR A 529 32.24 -20.56 -13.62
C TYR A 529 32.52 -21.94 -12.99
N THR A 530 33.74 -22.48 -13.15
CA THR A 530 34.17 -23.75 -12.56
C THR A 530 35.10 -23.55 -11.36
N ASN A 531 35.32 -22.30 -10.95
CA ASN A 531 36.17 -21.93 -9.80
C ASN A 531 35.62 -22.48 -8.48
N VAL A 532 34.30 -22.52 -8.33
CA VAL A 532 33.60 -23.21 -7.25
C VAL A 532 33.00 -24.47 -7.88
N TRP A 533 33.53 -25.63 -7.53
CA TRP A 533 33.11 -26.91 -8.09
C TRP A 533 33.23 -28.00 -7.03
N THR A 534 32.09 -28.55 -6.62
CA THR A 534 32.03 -29.58 -5.58
C THR A 534 31.07 -30.67 -6.02
N GLU A 535 31.51 -31.92 -5.96
CA GLU A 535 30.71 -33.09 -6.30
C GLU A 535 30.47 -33.93 -5.05
N SER A 536 29.34 -34.63 -4.99
CA SER A 536 29.03 -35.59 -3.94
C SER A 536 28.04 -36.63 -4.45
N ASP A 537 28.30 -37.90 -4.15
CA ASP A 537 27.41 -39.03 -4.46
C ASP A 537 26.79 -39.65 -3.20
N THR A 538 27.15 -39.12 -2.02
CA THR A 538 26.75 -39.69 -0.72
C THR A 538 25.77 -38.81 0.03
N GLU A 539 26.05 -37.51 0.13
CA GLU A 539 25.27 -36.55 0.92
C GLU A 539 25.27 -35.15 0.32
N ILE A 540 24.21 -34.39 0.58
CA ILE A 540 24.14 -32.95 0.29
C ILE A 540 24.05 -32.22 1.64
N PRO A 541 24.83 -31.15 1.86
CA PRO A 541 24.75 -30.34 3.09
C PRO A 541 23.29 -29.97 3.40
N ASP A 542 22.90 -29.95 4.67
CA ASP A 542 21.52 -29.67 5.16
C ASP A 542 20.42 -30.67 4.77
N TRP A 543 20.68 -31.57 3.81
CA TRP A 543 19.68 -32.50 3.28
C TRP A 543 20.02 -33.98 3.53
N GLY A 544 21.19 -34.26 4.11
CA GLY A 544 21.60 -35.60 4.53
C GLY A 544 21.92 -36.52 3.35
N LYS A 545 21.73 -37.83 3.55
CA LYS A 545 22.12 -38.86 2.57
C LYS A 545 21.27 -38.76 1.30
N ILE A 546 21.94 -38.77 0.15
CA ILE A 546 21.30 -38.72 -1.16
C ILE A 546 20.37 -39.92 -1.36
N THR A 547 20.74 -41.10 -0.86
CA THR A 547 19.89 -42.30 -0.93
C THR A 547 18.53 -42.11 -0.28
N ASP A 548 18.44 -41.30 0.79
CA ASP A 548 17.18 -41.04 1.47
C ASP A 548 16.36 -39.96 0.75
N LEU A 549 17.03 -38.93 0.20
CA LEU A 549 16.39 -37.95 -0.68
C LEU A 549 15.77 -38.62 -1.91
N LEU A 550 16.51 -39.52 -2.59
CA LEU A 550 16.02 -40.21 -3.80
C LEU A 550 14.76 -41.04 -3.54
N LYS A 551 14.60 -41.67 -2.37
CA LYS A 551 13.36 -42.40 -2.00
C LYS A 551 12.13 -41.50 -2.00
N THR A 552 12.32 -40.22 -1.67
CA THR A 552 11.22 -39.25 -1.66
C THR A 552 10.93 -38.71 -3.05
N LEU A 553 11.93 -38.66 -3.95
CA LEU A 553 11.85 -37.98 -5.26
C LEU A 553 11.55 -38.91 -6.44
N VAL A 554 11.98 -40.16 -6.41
CA VAL A 554 11.90 -41.15 -7.51
C VAL A 554 10.80 -42.15 -7.26
#